data_AF-A0A1Y1QV78-F1
#
_entry.id   AF-A0A1Y1QV78-F1
#
_cell.length_a   1.000
_cell.length_b   1.000
_cell.length_c   1.000
_cell.angle_alpha   90.00
_cell.angle_beta   90.00
_cell.angle_gamma   90.00
#
_symmetry.space_group_name_H-M   'P 1'
#
loop_
_entity.id
_entity.type
_entity.pdbx_description
1 polymer ?
#
loop_
_entity_poly.entity_id
_entity_poly.type
_entity_poly.pdbx_seq_one_letter_code
_entity_poly.pdbx_strand_id
1 'polypeptide(L)'
;MPDLNQLSPNALSAAMRGGTDGWGEIANSHTHIRYIELVSPRSRKHCLCGCRQRGTHRGFCNGLALTRPRCHLSAMRWVKTGE
;
A
#
# COMPACT_ATOMS: atom_id res chain seq x y z
N MET A 1 4.95 15.86 10.53
CA MET A 1 5.02 15.92 9.05
C MET A 1 6.13 14.98 8.61
N PRO A 2 5.87 14.03 7.70
CA PRO A 2 6.85 12.99 7.33
C PRO A 2 8.06 13.60 6.60
N ASP A 3 9.26 13.05 6.82
CA ASP A 3 10.43 13.37 6.00
C ASP A 3 10.27 12.73 4.61
N LEU A 4 10.02 13.58 3.61
CA LEU A 4 9.76 13.16 2.24
C LEU A 4 10.94 12.42 1.60
N ASN A 5 12.18 12.70 2.04
CA ASN A 5 13.38 12.07 1.48
C ASN A 5 13.53 10.61 1.91
N GLN A 6 12.84 10.20 2.98
CA GLN A 6 12.87 8.83 3.51
C GLN A 6 11.73 7.96 2.96
N LEU A 7 10.82 8.55 2.17
CA LEU A 7 9.70 7.81 1.58
C LEU A 7 10.16 7.00 0.37
N SER A 8 9.55 5.83 0.19
CA SER A 8 9.66 5.10 -1.07
C SER A 8 9.11 5.97 -2.23
N PRO A 9 9.52 5.73 -3.48
CA PRO A 9 9.02 6.49 -4.63
C PRO A 9 7.49 6.46 -4.75
N ASN A 10 6.85 5.34 -4.42
CA ASN A 10 5.39 5.20 -4.46
C ASN A 10 4.72 6.01 -3.35
N ALA A 11 5.25 5.95 -2.13
CA ALA A 11 4.77 6.74 -0.99
C ALA A 11 4.94 8.24 -1.24
N LEU A 12 6.10 8.66 -1.75
CA LEU A 12 6.38 10.05 -2.11
C LEU A 12 5.40 10.55 -3.18
N SER A 13 5.17 9.76 -4.24
CA SER A 13 4.20 10.10 -5.27
C SER A 13 2.77 10.22 -4.73
N ALA A 14 2.39 9.38 -3.76
CA ALA A 14 1.10 9.46 -3.11
C ALA A 14 0.99 10.71 -2.22
N ALA A 15 2.03 11.03 -1.45
CA ALA A 15 2.13 12.23 -0.62
C ALA A 15 2.05 13.52 -1.46
N MET A 16 2.76 13.56 -2.60
CA MET A 16 2.76 14.73 -3.48
C MET A 16 1.40 14.98 -4.16
N ARG A 17 0.61 13.92 -4.40
CA ARG A 17 -0.70 14.02 -5.05
C ARG A 17 -1.86 14.19 -4.07
N GLY A 18 -1.76 13.59 -2.88
CA GLY A 18 -2.83 13.53 -1.88
C GLY A 18 -2.59 14.36 -0.62
N GLY A 19 -1.41 14.99 -0.50
CA GLY A 19 -0.99 15.66 0.73
C GLY A 19 -0.39 14.71 1.77
N THR A 20 0.06 15.28 2.88
CA THR A 20 0.70 14.57 4.01
C THR A 20 -0.05 14.72 5.33
N ASP A 21 -1.31 15.18 5.27
CA ASP A 21 -2.13 15.33 6.46
C ASP A 21 -2.44 13.96 7.10
N GLY A 22 -2.18 13.83 8.40
CA GLY A 22 -2.31 12.56 9.14
C GLY A 22 -1.44 11.40 8.60
N TRP A 23 -0.36 11.68 7.86
CA TRP A 23 0.46 10.64 7.24
C TRP A 23 1.10 9.71 8.27
N GLY A 24 0.83 8.40 8.14
CA GLY A 24 1.29 7.38 9.08
C GLY A 24 0.43 7.25 10.35
N GLU A 25 -0.60 8.08 10.50
CA GLU A 25 -1.49 8.09 11.66
C GLU A 25 -2.92 7.69 11.29
N ILE A 26 -3.43 8.23 10.18
CA ILE A 26 -4.79 7.95 9.71
C ILE A 26 -4.79 7.60 8.23
N ALA A 27 -5.62 6.65 7.82
CA ALA A 27 -5.73 6.28 6.42
C ALA A 27 -7.16 5.93 6.05
N ASN A 28 -7.61 6.48 4.92
CA ASN A 28 -8.92 6.21 4.34
C ASN A 28 -8.76 5.99 2.84
N SER A 29 -9.07 4.76 2.38
CA SER A 29 -8.90 4.35 0.98
C SER A 29 -9.83 5.07 -0.01
N HIS A 30 -10.86 5.76 0.47
CA HIS A 30 -11.78 6.55 -0.35
C HIS A 30 -11.28 7.98 -0.59
N THR A 31 -10.56 8.58 0.39
CA THR A 31 -10.13 9.98 0.32
C THR A 31 -8.64 10.13 0.02
N HIS A 32 -7.81 9.19 0.48
CA HIS A 32 -6.36 9.23 0.29
C HIS A 32 -5.93 8.38 -0.90
N ILE A 33 -4.77 8.73 -1.47
CA ILE A 33 -4.21 8.01 -2.62
C ILE A 33 -3.77 6.60 -2.20
N ARG A 34 -4.29 5.60 -2.90
CA ARG A 34 -3.89 4.20 -2.76
C ARG A 34 -2.62 3.94 -3.57
N TYR A 35 -1.70 3.19 -2.98
CA TYR A 35 -0.47 2.74 -3.64
C TYR A 35 -0.05 1.36 -3.14
N ILE A 36 0.96 0.76 -3.77
CA ILE A 36 1.49 -0.53 -3.34
C ILE A 36 2.93 -0.41 -2.84
N GLU A 37 3.27 -1.27 -1.90
CA GLU A 37 4.63 -1.46 -1.41
C GLU A 37 5.01 -2.93 -1.39
N LEU A 38 6.31 -3.20 -1.47
CA LEU A 38 6.85 -4.53 -1.27
C LEU A 38 6.75 -4.91 0.21
N VAL A 39 6.35 -6.16 0.45
CA VAL A 39 6.33 -6.75 1.80
C VAL A 39 7.71 -7.32 2.08
N SER A 40 8.14 -7.24 3.35
CA SER A 40 9.37 -7.89 3.75
C SER A 40 9.36 -9.38 3.38
N PRO A 41 10.49 -9.93 2.85
CA PRO A 41 10.56 -11.32 2.39
C PRO A 41 10.22 -12.37 3.46
N ARG A 42 10.21 -11.96 4.74
CA ARG A 42 9.88 -12.80 5.89
C ARG A 42 8.38 -13.09 6.04
N SER A 43 7.51 -12.45 5.25
CA SER A 43 6.09 -12.73 5.32
C SER A 43 5.75 -14.13 4.81
N ARG A 44 5.17 -14.96 5.68
CA ARG A 44 4.66 -16.30 5.33
C ARG A 44 3.20 -16.29 4.86
N LYS A 45 2.59 -15.10 4.71
CA LYS A 45 1.17 -14.98 4.35
C LYS A 45 0.98 -15.24 2.85
N HIS A 46 0.06 -16.14 2.52
CA HIS A 46 -0.34 -16.38 1.14
C HIS A 46 -1.36 -15.35 0.67
N CYS A 47 -1.36 -15.09 -0.62
CA CYS A 47 -2.34 -14.23 -1.25
C CYS A 47 -3.72 -14.90 -1.25
N LEU A 48 -4.76 -14.12 -0.95
CA LEU A 48 -6.15 -14.57 -0.90
C LEU A 48 -6.86 -14.55 -2.27
N CYS A 49 -6.21 -14.08 -3.35
CA CYS A 49 -6.83 -14.02 -4.68
C CYS A 49 -7.00 -15.39 -5.38
N GLY A 50 -6.63 -16.48 -4.72
CA GLY A 50 -6.69 -17.83 -5.29
C GLY A 50 -5.39 -18.34 -5.92
N CYS A 51 -4.39 -17.47 -6.16
CA CYS A 51 -3.12 -17.91 -6.74
C CYS A 51 -2.26 -18.79 -5.80
N ARG A 52 -2.58 -18.82 -4.50
CA ARG A 52 -1.88 -19.57 -3.44
C ARG A 52 -0.38 -19.29 -3.31
N GLN A 53 0.14 -18.30 -4.03
CA GLN A 53 1.51 -17.83 -3.90
C GLN A 53 1.69 -16.98 -2.65
N ARG A 54 2.94 -16.83 -2.19
CA ARG A 54 3.28 -15.89 -1.11
C ARG A 54 2.96 -14.45 -1.54
N GLY A 55 2.38 -13.69 -0.62
CA GLY A 55 2.07 -12.28 -0.86
C GLY A 55 3.34 -11.44 -0.84
N THR A 56 3.69 -10.86 -1.98
CA THR A 56 4.90 -10.03 -2.17
C THR A 56 4.62 -8.54 -2.03
N HIS A 57 3.37 -8.12 -2.22
CA HIS A 57 2.97 -6.71 -2.20
C HIS A 57 1.88 -6.46 -1.16
N ARG A 58 1.73 -5.20 -0.75
CA ARG A 58 0.64 -4.75 0.13
C ARG A 58 0.11 -3.41 -0.35
N GLY A 59 -1.20 -3.22 -0.23
CA GLY A 59 -1.85 -1.94 -0.45
C GLY A 59 -1.65 -1.01 0.73
N PHE A 60 -1.14 0.17 0.44
CA PHE A 60 -0.91 1.25 1.38
C PHE A 60 -1.73 2.48 0.99
N CYS A 61 -1.96 3.32 1.98
CA CYS A 61 -2.66 4.58 1.85
C CYS A 61 -2.23 5.50 3.00
N ASN A 62 -1.86 6.74 2.68
CA ASN A 62 -1.39 7.73 3.65
C ASN A 62 -0.35 7.19 4.66
N GLY A 63 0.65 6.44 4.17
CA GLY A 63 1.70 5.85 5.02
C GLY A 63 1.30 4.57 5.76
N LEU A 64 0.04 4.15 5.74
CA LEU A 64 -0.47 2.98 6.45
C LEU A 64 -0.84 1.83 5.53
N ALA A 65 -0.58 0.61 5.99
CA ALA A 65 -0.94 -0.62 5.32
C ALA A 65 -2.42 -0.97 5.56
N LEU A 66 -3.24 -1.01 4.50
CA LEU A 66 -4.67 -1.34 4.61
C LEU A 66 -5.00 -2.77 4.18
N THR A 67 -4.16 -3.40 3.37
CA THR A 67 -4.43 -4.77 2.91
C THR A 67 -3.55 -5.81 3.60
N ARG A 68 -3.97 -7.08 3.57
CA ARG A 68 -3.05 -8.21 3.79
C ARG A 68 -2.03 -8.29 2.63
N PRO A 69 -0.91 -9.01 2.82
CA PRO A 69 -0.02 -9.36 1.71
C PRO A 69 -0.78 -10.03 0.57
N ARG A 70 -0.53 -9.57 -0.66
CA ARG A 70 -1.20 -9.96 -1.90
C ARG A 70 -0.14 -10.22 -2.97
N CYS A 71 -0.49 -10.96 -4.02
CA CYS A 71 0.31 -11.00 -5.24
C CYS A 71 0.25 -9.63 -5.93
N HIS A 72 1.19 -9.36 -6.83
CA HIS A 72 1.30 -8.08 -7.53
C HIS A 72 -0.03 -7.67 -8.20
N LEU A 73 -0.65 -8.59 -8.95
CA LEU A 73 -1.92 -8.33 -9.64
C LEU A 73 -3.08 -8.00 -8.69
N SER A 74 -3.23 -8.73 -7.59
CA SER A 74 -4.30 -8.46 -6.63
C SER A 74 -4.09 -7.14 -5.87
N ALA A 75 -2.84 -6.78 -5.58
CA ALA A 75 -2.53 -5.48 -4.98
C ALA A 75 -2.83 -4.32 -5.94
N MET A 76 -2.45 -4.47 -7.22
CA MET A 76 -2.76 -3.49 -8.27
C MET A 76 -4.26 -3.33 -8.51
N ARG A 77 -5.02 -4.44 -8.47
CA ARG A 77 -6.48 -4.41 -8.54
C ARG A 77 -7.04 -3.54 -7.41
N TRP A 78 -6.62 -3.78 -6.17
CA TRP A 78 -7.06 -2.99 -5.03
C TRP A 78 -6.73 -1.50 -5.15
N VAL A 79 -5.54 -1.15 -5.68
CA VAL A 79 -5.19 0.27 -5.92
C VAL A 79 -6.14 0.94 -6.92
N LYS A 80 -6.63 0.20 -7.92
CA LYS A 80 -7.59 0.72 -8.90
C LYS A 80 -9.02 0.73 -8.34
N THR A 81 -9.52 -0.41 -7.86
CA THR A 81 -10.95 -0.59 -7.53
C THR A 81 -11.29 -0.30 -6.07
N GLY A 82 -10.37 -0.58 -5.15
CA GLY A 82 -10.58 -0.44 -3.70
C GLY A 82 -11.03 -1.74 -3.04
N GLU A 83 -11.16 -2.79 -3.84
CA GLU A 83 -11.65 -4.14 -3.48
C GLU A 83 -10.55 -5.20 -3.64
#